data_AF-A0A7X1GZX3-F1
#
_entry.id   AF-A0A7X1GZX3-F1
#
_cell.length_a   1.000
_cell.length_b   1.000
_cell.length_c   1.000
_cell.angle_alpha   90.00
_cell.angle_beta   90.00
_cell.angle_gamma   90.00
#
_symmetry.space_group_name_H-M   'P 1'
#
loop_
_entity.id
_entity.type
_entity.pdbx_description
1 polymer ?
#
loop_
_entity_poly.entity_id
_entity_poly.type
_entity_poly.pdbx_seq_one_letter_code
_entity_poly.pdbx_strand_id
1 'polypeptide(L)'
;MTITAPRWICFKTTLLTLGASLWFPLAALAADTSSWRSTYDVVMMWVNFAILLALLFKFLRKPLGQFLKSQQEAIQETLDRLENEKCRLKDEVQALQASLAARKEKAEDYHERIMQRAGLERREIIESGRQEAERRLAKAHQLIEARYRDACQTLRNEMVDTAIQIATQEFSKHMTPAIEQTLTDHFLKSVAGRQP
;
A
#
# COMPACT_ATOMS: atom_id res chain seq x y z
N MET A 1 -12.80 57.88 4.22
CA MET A 1 -11.97 56.91 4.97
C MET A 1 -10.63 57.57 5.27
N THR A 2 -10.53 58.20 6.43
CA THR A 2 -9.36 58.97 6.87
C THR A 2 -8.31 58.01 7.42
N ILE A 3 -7.26 57.80 6.64
CA ILE A 3 -6.10 56.99 7.03
C ILE A 3 -5.47 57.68 8.24
N THR A 4 -5.62 57.06 9.42
CA THR A 4 -4.98 57.47 10.67
C THR A 4 -3.48 57.34 10.51
N ALA A 5 -2.82 58.45 10.18
CA ALA A 5 -1.37 58.52 10.14
C ALA A 5 -0.80 58.09 11.51
N PRO A 6 0.21 57.20 11.55
CA PRO A 6 0.81 56.75 12.79
C PRO A 6 1.33 57.96 13.58
N ARG A 7 1.03 58.01 14.89
CA ARG A 7 1.40 59.11 15.80
C ARG A 7 2.90 59.47 15.75
N TRP A 8 3.73 58.55 15.27
CA TRP A 8 5.16 58.72 15.01
C TRP A 8 5.50 59.70 13.87
N ILE A 9 4.66 59.82 12.83
CA ILE A 9 4.89 60.71 11.69
C ILE A 9 4.58 62.18 12.07
N CYS A 10 3.44 62.41 12.71
CA CYS A 10 3.09 63.72 13.27
C CYS A 10 4.14 64.22 14.28
N PHE A 11 4.75 63.28 15.03
CA PHE A 11 5.78 63.62 16.01
C PHE A 11 7.15 63.90 15.38
N LYS A 12 7.53 63.14 14.33
CA LYS A 12 8.71 63.44 13.50
C LYS A 12 8.62 64.82 12.87
N THR A 13 7.45 65.21 12.38
CA THR A 13 7.25 66.55 11.82
C THR A 13 7.34 67.63 12.89
N THR A 14 6.80 67.43 14.09
CA THR A 14 6.96 68.41 15.20
C THR A 14 8.39 68.49 15.74
N LEU A 15 9.14 67.38 15.76
CA LEU A 15 10.54 67.37 16.18
C LEU A 15 11.47 67.98 15.11
N LEU A 16 11.17 67.76 13.83
CA LEU A 16 11.86 68.42 12.71
C LEU A 16 11.57 69.92 12.69
N THR A 17 10.34 70.35 12.98
CA THR A 17 9.99 71.78 13.05
C THR A 17 10.58 72.46 14.29
N LEU A 18 10.58 71.81 15.47
CA LEU A 18 11.27 72.36 16.65
C LEU A 18 12.79 72.39 16.49
N GLY A 19 13.37 71.36 15.85
CA GLY A 19 14.79 71.31 15.52
C GLY A 19 15.19 72.34 14.47
N ALA A 20 14.35 72.60 13.46
CA ALA A 20 14.56 73.65 12.48
C ALA A 20 14.45 75.06 13.09
N SER A 21 13.60 75.26 14.11
CA SER A 21 13.58 76.49 14.92
C SER A 21 14.85 76.68 15.76
N LEU A 22 15.53 75.59 16.15
CA LEU A 22 16.85 75.63 16.79
C LEU A 22 18.00 75.84 15.79
N TRP A 23 17.80 75.51 14.51
CA TRP A 23 18.80 75.70 13.45
C TRP A 23 18.70 77.03 12.71
N PHE A 24 17.74 77.89 13.07
CA PHE A 24 17.61 79.23 12.50
C PHE A 24 18.07 80.32 13.50
N PRO A 25 19.38 80.44 13.81
CA PRO A 25 19.92 81.70 14.28
C PRO A 25 20.05 82.61 13.05
N LEU A 26 18.92 83.13 12.56
CA LEU A 26 18.95 84.18 11.56
C LEU A 26 19.34 85.47 12.26
N ALA A 27 20.57 85.89 11.95
CA ALA A 27 21.15 87.19 12.27
C ALA A 27 21.37 87.50 13.76
N ALA A 28 22.42 86.90 14.33
CA ALA A 28 23.18 87.54 15.40
C ALA A 28 24.63 87.01 15.47
N LEU A 29 25.31 86.87 14.32
CA LEU A 29 26.77 86.69 14.27
C LEU A 29 27.42 87.95 13.71
N ALA A 30 27.17 89.08 14.37
CA ALA A 30 27.97 90.28 14.30
C ALA A 30 27.58 91.17 15.49
N ALA A 31 28.28 91.03 16.61
CA ALA A 31 28.55 92.12 17.55
C ALA A 31 29.41 91.62 18.72
N ASP A 32 30.61 92.20 18.79
CA ASP A 32 31.57 92.28 19.89
C ASP A 32 31.18 91.71 21.26
N THR A 33 32.03 90.84 21.79
CA THR A 33 31.86 90.26 23.13
C THR A 33 32.52 91.12 24.20
N SER A 34 31.68 91.86 24.90
CA SER A 34 31.82 92.03 26.35
C SER A 34 31.61 90.68 27.06
N SER A 35 32.33 90.44 28.15
CA SER A 35 32.48 89.14 28.82
C SER A 35 31.21 88.52 29.42
N TRP A 36 30.13 89.30 29.59
CA TRP A 36 28.91 88.87 30.31
C TRP A 36 27.88 88.12 29.43
N ARG A 37 27.84 88.35 28.11
CA ARG A 37 26.90 87.64 27.20
C ARG A 37 27.34 86.22 26.83
N SER A 38 28.65 85.96 26.75
CA SER A 38 29.20 84.63 26.39
C SER A 38 28.77 83.53 27.36
N THR A 39 28.71 83.82 28.67
CA THR A 39 28.24 82.87 29.67
C THR A 39 26.74 82.55 29.53
N TYR A 40 25.92 83.52 29.12
CA TYR A 40 24.49 83.33 28.93
C TYR A 40 24.18 82.41 27.74
N ASP A 41 24.86 82.62 26.61
CA ASP A 41 24.68 81.78 25.41
C ASP A 41 25.07 80.33 25.67
N VAL A 42 26.16 80.11 26.42
CA VAL A 42 26.59 78.76 26.84
C VAL A 42 25.55 78.11 27.75
N VAL A 43 25.02 78.82 28.75
CA VAL A 43 23.99 78.30 29.65
C VAL A 43 22.71 77.95 28.89
N MET A 44 22.28 78.80 27.95
CA MET A 44 21.09 78.55 27.14
C MET A 44 21.27 77.34 26.20
N MET A 45 22.47 77.14 25.64
CA MET A 45 22.81 75.93 24.87
C MET A 45 22.70 74.66 25.71
N TRP A 46 23.24 74.67 26.94
CA TRP A 46 23.15 73.53 27.86
C TRP A 46 21.71 73.23 28.29
N VAL A 47 20.88 74.25 28.50
CA VAL A 47 19.45 74.09 28.80
C VAL A 47 18.73 73.46 27.62
N ASN A 48 18.94 73.95 26.39
CA ASN A 48 18.36 73.36 25.19
C ASN A 48 18.82 71.91 24.97
N PHE A 49 20.10 71.62 25.22
CA PHE A 49 20.63 70.26 25.16
C PHE A 49 20.00 69.34 26.21
N ALA A 50 19.84 69.82 27.46
CA ALA A 50 19.20 69.05 28.53
C ALA A 50 17.72 68.75 28.23
N ILE A 51 16.98 69.71 27.65
CA ILE A 51 15.60 69.51 27.21
C ILE A 51 15.54 68.45 26.11
N LEU A 52 16.42 68.52 25.10
CA LEU A 52 16.49 67.53 24.03
C LEU A 52 16.83 66.13 24.57
N LEU A 53 17.82 66.03 25.48
CA LEU A 53 18.23 64.78 26.10
C LEU A 53 17.09 64.17 26.92
N ALA A 54 16.35 64.98 27.69
CA ALA A 54 15.19 64.53 28.46
C ALA A 54 14.08 63.97 27.56
N LEU A 55 13.80 64.64 26.44
CA LEU A 55 12.83 64.18 25.43
C LEU A 55 13.28 62.88 24.78
N LEU A 56 14.57 62.77 24.44
CA LEU A 56 15.17 61.58 23.83
C LEU A 56 15.09 60.39 24.79
N PHE A 57 15.46 60.56 26.06
CA PHE A 57 15.46 59.49 27.05
C PHE A 57 14.04 59.00 27.35
N LYS A 58 13.06 59.91 27.44
CA LYS A 58 11.64 59.55 27.62
C LYS A 58 11.10 58.73 26.44
N PHE A 59 11.62 58.98 25.23
CA PHE A 59 11.13 58.33 24.02
C PHE A 59 11.86 57.03 23.67
N LEU A 60 13.19 56.96 23.82
CA LEU A 60 14.00 55.79 23.45
C LEU A 60 13.86 54.61 24.42
N ARG A 61 13.52 54.85 25.69
CA ARG A 61 13.38 53.78 26.69
C ARG A 61 12.32 52.73 26.30
N LYS A 62 11.24 53.14 25.64
CA LYS A 62 10.18 52.23 25.19
C LYS A 62 10.57 51.36 23.97
N PRO A 63 10.97 51.92 22.81
CA PRO A 63 11.31 51.12 21.63
C PRO A 63 12.58 50.28 21.83
N LEU A 64 13.57 50.77 22.59
CA LEU A 64 14.80 50.02 22.83
C LEU A 64 14.55 48.77 23.69
N GLY A 65 13.74 48.90 24.74
CA GLY A 65 13.34 47.77 25.57
C GLY A 65 12.44 46.78 24.83
N GLN A 66 11.55 47.26 23.97
CA GLN A 66 10.69 46.41 23.16
C GLN A 66 11.49 45.59 22.12
N PHE A 67 12.49 46.20 21.48
CA PHE A 67 13.35 45.51 20.51
C PHE A 67 14.21 44.42 21.15
N LEU A 68 14.80 44.70 22.32
CA LEU A 68 15.58 43.70 23.06
C LEU A 68 14.72 42.53 23.52
N LYS A 69 13.50 42.81 24.01
CA LYS A 69 12.54 41.77 24.40
C LYS A 69 12.08 40.96 23.21
N SER A 70 11.75 41.57 22.07
CA SER A 70 11.32 40.82 20.88
C SER A 70 12.42 39.91 20.35
N GLN A 71 13.69 40.34 20.39
CA GLN A 71 14.81 39.49 20.00
C GLN A 71 14.99 38.31 20.97
N GLN A 72 14.84 38.55 22.27
CA GLN A 72 14.91 37.49 23.27
C GLN A 72 13.76 36.49 23.13
N GLU A 73 12.53 36.97 22.95
CA GLU A 73 11.33 36.16 22.71
C GLU A 73 11.48 35.33 21.42
N ALA A 74 11.96 35.93 20.33
CA ALA A 74 12.18 35.20 19.07
C ALA A 74 13.23 34.08 19.21
N ILE A 75 14.30 34.31 19.97
CA ILE A 75 15.32 33.28 20.24
C ILE A 75 14.73 32.15 21.10
N GLN A 76 13.97 32.50 22.15
CA GLN A 76 13.30 31.51 23.00
C GLN A 76 12.30 30.68 22.20
N GLU A 77 11.45 31.32 21.39
CA GLU A 77 10.49 30.63 20.53
C GLU A 77 11.19 29.70 19.52
N THR A 78 12.31 30.15 18.93
CA THR A 78 13.10 29.32 18.01
C THR A 78 13.70 28.11 18.72
N LEU A 79 14.25 28.29 19.93
CA LEU A 79 14.80 27.20 20.72
C LEU A 79 13.73 26.20 21.16
N ASP A 80 12.58 26.69 21.64
CA ASP A 80 11.46 25.84 22.04
C ASP A 80 10.91 25.06 20.85
N ARG A 81 10.83 25.69 19.67
CA ARG A 81 10.44 25.02 18.44
C ARG A 81 11.43 23.93 18.05
N LEU A 82 12.73 24.20 18.10
CA LEU A 82 13.77 23.22 17.78
C LEU A 82 13.77 22.03 18.76
N GLU A 83 13.57 22.28 20.05
CA GLU A 83 13.50 21.21 21.05
C GLU A 83 12.25 20.35 20.84
N ASN A 84 11.10 20.98 20.55
CA ASN A 84 9.87 20.27 20.22
C ASN A 84 10.00 19.45 18.92
N GLU A 85 10.59 20.01 17.87
CA GLU A 85 10.83 19.29 16.61
C GLU A 85 11.78 18.11 16.83
N LYS A 86 12.86 18.29 17.60
CA LYS A 86 13.78 17.21 17.96
C LYS A 86 13.10 16.12 18.78
N CYS A 87 12.23 16.47 19.72
CA CYS A 87 11.45 15.50 20.49
C CYS A 87 10.52 14.69 19.57
N ARG A 88 9.76 15.38 18.71
CA ARG A 88 8.86 14.74 17.74
C ARG A 88 9.59 13.81 16.78
N LEU A 89 10.76 14.23 16.27
CA LEU A 89 11.57 13.39 15.39
C LEU A 89 12.10 12.15 16.12
N LYS A 90 12.50 12.27 17.39
CA LYS A 90 12.91 11.10 18.19
C LYS A 90 11.76 10.14 18.39
N ASP A 91 10.57 10.63 18.73
CA ASP A 91 9.38 9.81 18.90
C ASP A 91 8.98 9.12 17.60
N GLU A 92 9.04 9.84 16.48
CA GLU A 92 8.76 9.28 15.15
C GLU A 92 9.78 8.20 14.77
N VAL A 93 11.07 8.43 15.00
CA VAL A 93 12.11 7.42 14.78
C VAL A 93 11.89 6.18 15.65
N GLN A 94 11.54 6.35 16.92
CA GLN A 94 11.22 5.23 17.81
C GLN A 94 9.98 4.46 17.33
N ALA A 95 8.91 5.16 16.94
CA ALA A 95 7.71 4.55 16.39
C ALA A 95 8.00 3.79 15.09
N LEU A 96 8.82 4.35 14.20
CA LEU A 96 9.26 3.69 12.97
C LEU A 96 10.08 2.45 13.28
N GLN A 97 11.05 2.51 14.21
CA GLN A 97 11.84 1.36 14.62
C GLN A 97 10.98 0.24 15.21
N ALA A 98 10.04 0.59 16.10
CA ALA A 98 9.09 -0.37 16.66
C ALA A 98 8.20 -0.99 15.56
N SER A 99 7.72 -0.18 14.61
CA SER A 99 6.93 -0.67 13.48
C SER A 99 7.73 -1.59 12.55
N LEU A 100 9.02 -1.31 12.34
CA LEU A 100 9.91 -2.15 11.55
C LEU A 100 10.20 -3.48 12.24
N ALA A 101 10.42 -3.47 13.56
CA ALA A 101 10.58 -4.69 14.35
C ALA A 101 9.32 -5.57 14.29
N ALA A 102 8.14 -4.98 14.51
CA ALA A 102 6.87 -5.68 14.42
C ALA A 102 6.58 -6.22 13.01
N ARG A 103 6.96 -5.47 11.95
CA ARG A 103 6.84 -5.95 10.56
C ARG A 103 7.78 -7.11 10.26
N LYS A 104 9.01 -7.08 10.78
CA LYS A 104 9.97 -8.20 10.63
C LYS A 104 9.44 -9.46 11.30
N GLU A 105 8.98 -9.36 12.54
CA GLU A 105 8.39 -10.49 13.27
C GLU A 105 7.19 -11.09 12.53
N LYS A 106 6.27 -10.24 12.03
CA LYS A 106 5.15 -10.70 11.20
C LYS A 106 5.59 -11.35 9.89
N ALA A 107 6.66 -10.87 9.28
CA ALA A 107 7.19 -11.45 8.05
C ALA A 107 7.77 -12.85 8.30
N GLU A 108 8.50 -13.04 9.39
CA GLU A 108 9.01 -14.35 9.81
C GLU A 108 7.86 -15.32 10.14
N ASP A 109 6.86 -14.91 10.93
CA ASP A 109 5.67 -15.73 11.23
C ASP A 109 4.91 -16.10 9.95
N TYR A 110 4.77 -15.16 9.01
CA TYR A 110 4.13 -15.42 7.73
C TYR A 110 4.94 -16.40 6.87
N HIS A 111 6.28 -16.27 6.87
CA HIS A 111 7.17 -17.18 6.16
C HIS A 111 7.05 -18.61 6.72
N GLU A 112 7.06 -18.75 8.05
CA GLU A 112 6.92 -20.05 8.71
C GLU A 112 5.57 -20.69 8.39
N ARG A 113 4.48 -19.92 8.44
CA ARG A 113 3.13 -20.39 8.06
C ARG A 113 3.07 -20.84 6.61
N ILE A 114 3.70 -20.10 5.68
CA ILE A 114 3.77 -20.51 4.28
C ILE A 114 4.51 -21.84 4.16
N MET A 115 5.67 -21.98 4.81
CA MET A 115 6.45 -23.22 4.73
C MET A 115 5.70 -24.42 5.30
N GLN A 116 5.00 -24.24 6.44
CA GLN A 116 4.16 -25.28 7.02
C GLN A 116 3.00 -25.68 6.09
N ARG A 117 2.29 -24.69 5.51
CA ARG A 117 1.20 -24.94 4.55
C ARG A 117 1.70 -25.62 3.29
N ALA A 118 2.79 -25.13 2.71
CA ALA A 118 3.40 -25.72 1.52
C ALA A 118 3.83 -27.17 1.77
N GLY A 119 4.35 -27.47 2.97
CA GLY A 119 4.69 -28.84 3.37
C GLY A 119 3.47 -29.75 3.49
N LEU A 120 2.36 -29.26 4.04
CA LEU A 120 1.09 -29.99 4.14
C LEU A 120 0.47 -30.23 2.77
N GLU A 121 0.34 -29.18 1.96
CA GLU A 121 -0.22 -29.24 0.61
C GLU A 121 0.61 -30.15 -0.29
N ARG A 122 1.93 -30.09 -0.21
CA ARG A 122 2.81 -31.04 -0.93
C ARG A 122 2.53 -32.48 -0.55
N ARG A 123 2.33 -32.79 0.74
CA ARG A 123 2.00 -34.15 1.18
C ARG A 123 0.63 -34.58 0.66
N GLU A 124 -0.36 -33.70 0.71
CA GLU A 124 -1.72 -33.96 0.22
C GLU A 124 -1.75 -34.21 -1.30
N ILE A 125 -1.01 -33.42 -2.09
CA ILE A 125 -0.88 -33.63 -3.55
C ILE A 125 -0.22 -34.98 -3.85
N ILE A 126 0.83 -35.36 -3.11
CA ILE A 126 1.50 -36.65 -3.32
C ILE A 126 0.56 -37.80 -2.96
N GLU A 127 -0.17 -37.69 -1.84
CA GLU A 127 -1.06 -38.73 -1.35
C GLU A 127 -2.30 -38.89 -2.26
N SER A 128 -2.94 -37.79 -2.62
CA SER A 128 -4.04 -37.80 -3.61
C SER A 128 -3.57 -38.35 -4.96
N GLY A 129 -2.39 -37.96 -5.43
CA GLY A 129 -1.81 -38.50 -6.66
C GLY A 129 -1.57 -40.01 -6.60
N ARG A 130 -1.11 -40.54 -5.46
CA ARG A 130 -0.98 -42.00 -5.24
C ARG A 130 -2.31 -42.70 -5.26
N GLN A 131 -3.30 -42.20 -4.52
CA GLN A 131 -4.64 -42.77 -4.50
C GLN A 131 -5.30 -42.75 -5.88
N GLU A 132 -5.11 -41.68 -6.65
CA GLU A 132 -5.58 -41.62 -8.03
C GLU A 132 -4.88 -42.64 -8.93
N ALA A 133 -3.56 -42.79 -8.80
CA ALA A 133 -2.80 -43.79 -9.55
C ALA A 133 -3.30 -45.21 -9.25
N GLU A 134 -3.48 -45.55 -7.97
CA GLU A 134 -4.03 -46.85 -7.55
C GLU A 134 -5.45 -47.07 -8.08
N ARG A 135 -6.33 -46.08 -7.99
CA ARG A 135 -7.69 -46.15 -8.57
C ARG A 135 -7.66 -46.34 -10.08
N ARG A 136 -6.74 -45.68 -10.79
CA ARG A 136 -6.58 -45.85 -12.24
C ARG A 136 -6.09 -47.25 -12.58
N LEU A 137 -5.12 -47.78 -11.84
CA LEU A 137 -4.62 -49.15 -12.03
C LEU A 137 -5.72 -50.18 -11.76
N ALA A 138 -6.47 -50.05 -10.66
CA ALA A 138 -7.58 -50.94 -10.36
C ALA A 138 -8.65 -50.93 -11.46
N LYS A 139 -9.02 -49.74 -11.96
CA LYS A 139 -9.95 -49.61 -13.11
C LYS A 139 -9.37 -50.23 -14.37
N ALA A 140 -8.08 -50.03 -14.65
CA ALA A 140 -7.43 -50.63 -15.82
C ALA A 140 -7.46 -52.16 -15.76
N HIS A 141 -7.17 -52.75 -14.59
CA HIS A 141 -7.29 -54.21 -14.40
C HIS A 141 -8.71 -54.72 -14.63
N GLN A 142 -9.71 -54.06 -14.05
CA GLN A 142 -11.12 -54.42 -14.28
C GLN A 142 -11.52 -54.31 -15.75
N LEU A 143 -11.06 -53.28 -16.45
CA LEU A 143 -11.29 -53.10 -17.88
C LEU A 143 -10.61 -54.19 -18.71
N ILE A 144 -9.36 -54.55 -18.37
CA ILE A 144 -8.64 -55.64 -19.04
C ILE A 144 -9.39 -56.96 -18.87
N GLU A 145 -9.84 -57.30 -17.66
CA GLU A 145 -10.60 -58.53 -17.41
C GLU A 145 -11.95 -58.54 -18.14
N ALA A 146 -12.66 -57.39 -18.16
CA ALA A 146 -13.91 -57.26 -18.91
C ALA A 146 -13.67 -57.45 -20.42
N ARG A 147 -12.64 -56.80 -20.98
CA ARG A 147 -12.26 -56.93 -22.39
C ARG A 147 -11.79 -58.34 -22.75
N TYR A 148 -11.07 -59.00 -21.85
CA TYR A 148 -10.64 -60.39 -22.06
C TYR A 148 -11.85 -61.33 -22.15
N ARG A 149 -12.81 -61.21 -21.22
CA ARG A 149 -14.05 -62.00 -21.26
C ARG A 149 -14.87 -61.74 -22.53
N ASP A 150 -15.01 -60.48 -22.91
CA ASP A 150 -15.70 -60.07 -24.13
C ASP A 150 -15.04 -60.64 -25.40
N ALA A 151 -13.70 -60.58 -25.48
CA ALA A 151 -12.93 -61.17 -26.56
C ALA A 151 -13.09 -62.69 -26.63
N CYS A 152 -13.04 -63.41 -25.50
CA CYS A 152 -13.29 -64.85 -25.46
C CYS A 152 -14.71 -65.21 -25.89
N GLN A 153 -15.72 -64.42 -25.50
CA GLN A 153 -17.11 -64.62 -25.91
C GLN A 153 -17.27 -64.41 -27.42
N THR A 154 -16.68 -63.35 -27.95
CA THR A 154 -16.70 -63.02 -29.38
C THR A 154 -16.05 -64.13 -30.20
N LEU A 155 -14.85 -64.58 -29.79
CA LEU A 155 -14.14 -65.68 -30.46
C LEU A 155 -14.96 -66.97 -30.44
N ARG A 156 -15.62 -67.30 -29.32
CA ARG A 156 -16.50 -68.47 -29.23
C ARG A 156 -17.66 -68.38 -30.22
N ASN A 157 -18.30 -67.22 -30.32
CA ASN A 157 -19.39 -67.00 -31.26
C ASN A 157 -18.91 -67.14 -32.71
N GLU A 158 -17.77 -66.53 -33.06
CA GLU A 158 -17.17 -66.67 -34.40
C GLU A 158 -16.82 -68.12 -34.75
N MET A 159 -16.30 -68.90 -33.79
CA MET A 159 -16.03 -70.33 -33.99
C MET A 159 -17.31 -71.13 -34.21
N VAL A 160 -18.39 -70.83 -33.47
CA VAL A 160 -19.69 -71.49 -33.64
C VAL A 160 -20.29 -71.15 -35.00
N ASP A 161 -20.27 -69.87 -35.39
CA ASP A 161 -20.79 -69.42 -36.69
C ASP A 161 -20.00 -70.07 -37.84
N THR A 162 -18.67 -70.14 -37.73
CA THR A 162 -17.81 -70.81 -38.72
C THR A 162 -18.11 -72.31 -38.79
N ALA A 163 -18.30 -72.99 -37.65
CA ALA A 163 -18.64 -74.40 -37.62
C ALA A 163 -20.02 -74.69 -38.25
N ILE A 164 -21.03 -73.84 -37.98
CA ILE A 164 -22.35 -73.92 -38.62
C ILE A 164 -22.22 -73.69 -40.12
N GLN A 165 -21.41 -72.73 -40.55
CA GLN A 165 -21.20 -72.44 -41.97
C GLN A 165 -20.55 -73.63 -42.71
N ILE A 166 -19.52 -74.26 -42.12
CA ILE A 166 -18.89 -75.47 -42.66
C ILE A 166 -19.89 -76.63 -42.69
N ALA A 167 -20.63 -76.86 -41.60
CA ALA A 167 -21.63 -77.91 -41.53
C ALA A 167 -22.74 -77.72 -42.58
N THR A 168 -23.21 -76.48 -42.80
CA THR A 168 -24.23 -76.16 -43.81
C THR A 168 -23.70 -76.36 -45.23
N GLN A 169 -22.45 -75.98 -45.49
CA GLN A 169 -21.79 -76.22 -46.79
C GLN A 169 -21.61 -77.71 -47.07
N GLU A 170 -21.20 -78.49 -46.06
CA GLU A 170 -21.00 -79.94 -46.22
C GLU A 170 -22.34 -80.68 -46.34
N PHE A 171 -23.33 -80.33 -45.52
CA PHE A 171 -24.69 -80.87 -45.60
C PHE A 171 -25.33 -80.61 -46.97
N SER A 172 -25.17 -79.41 -47.53
CA SER A 172 -25.69 -79.08 -48.87
C SER A 172 -25.04 -79.90 -49.99
N LYS A 173 -23.77 -80.33 -49.84
CA LYS A 173 -23.06 -81.16 -50.83
C LYS A 173 -23.49 -82.63 -50.80
N HIS A 174 -23.98 -83.13 -49.66
CA HIS A 174 -24.35 -84.54 -49.46
C HIS A 174 -25.87 -84.81 -49.50
N MET A 175 -26.68 -83.81 -49.87
CA MET A 175 -28.13 -83.94 -49.91
C MET A 175 -28.58 -84.93 -51.00
N THR A 176 -29.15 -86.07 -50.57
CA THR A 176 -29.56 -87.20 -51.43
C THR A 176 -31.06 -87.45 -51.25
N PRO A 177 -31.83 -87.88 -52.28
CA PRO A 177 -33.30 -88.06 -52.18
C PRO A 177 -33.76 -89.01 -51.05
N ALA A 178 -32.92 -89.96 -50.64
CA ALA A 178 -33.21 -90.89 -49.54
C ALA A 178 -33.23 -90.20 -48.15
N ILE A 179 -32.45 -89.13 -47.99
CA ILE A 179 -32.38 -88.37 -46.74
C ILE A 179 -33.65 -87.50 -46.59
N GLU A 180 -34.14 -86.89 -47.67
CA GLU A 180 -35.40 -86.11 -47.66
C GLU A 180 -36.61 -86.94 -47.22
N GLN A 181 -36.73 -88.18 -47.70
CA GLN A 181 -37.83 -89.07 -47.30
C GLN A 181 -37.77 -89.43 -45.81
N THR A 182 -36.57 -89.69 -45.29
CA THR A 182 -36.35 -90.00 -43.87
C THR A 182 -36.64 -88.79 -42.97
N LEU A 183 -36.25 -87.58 -43.38
CA LEU A 183 -36.59 -86.34 -42.67
C LEU A 183 -38.10 -86.07 -42.67
N THR A 184 -38.78 -86.31 -43.80
CA THR A 184 -40.24 -86.12 -43.90
C THR A 184 -40.98 -87.09 -42.99
N ASP A 185 -40.56 -88.35 -42.96
CA ASP A 185 -41.15 -89.38 -42.10
C ASP A 185 -40.91 -89.08 -40.61
N HIS A 186 -39.71 -88.61 -40.23
CA HIS A 186 -39.39 -88.19 -38.87
C HIS A 186 -40.11 -86.89 -38.44
N PHE A 187 -40.39 -85.98 -39.39
CA PHE A 187 -41.18 -84.78 -39.13
C PHE A 187 -42.65 -85.14 -38.92
N LEU A 188 -43.22 -85.98 -39.79
CA LEU A 188 -44.57 -86.53 -39.64
C LEU A 188 -44.72 -87.26 -38.29
N LYS A 189 -43.72 -88.04 -37.88
CA LYS A 189 -43.72 -88.77 -36.60
C LYS A 189 -43.57 -87.86 -35.37
N SER A 190 -42.79 -86.78 -35.47
CA SER A 190 -42.61 -85.83 -34.35
C SER A 190 -43.82 -84.90 -34.17
N VAL A 191 -44.51 -84.55 -35.25
CA VAL A 191 -45.78 -83.82 -35.21
C VAL A 191 -46.92 -84.74 -34.74
N ALA A 192 -46.93 -86.01 -35.15
CA ALA A 192 -47.89 -87.00 -34.68
C ALA A 192 -47.70 -87.38 -33.20
N GLY A 193 -46.47 -87.35 -32.68
CA GLY A 193 -46.16 -87.57 -31.26
C GLY A 193 -46.36 -86.35 -30.35
N ARG A 194 -46.77 -85.20 -30.91
CA ARG A 194 -47.04 -83.94 -30.20
C ARG A 194 -48.48 -83.47 -30.43
N GLN A 195 -49.43 -84.39 -30.29
CA GLN A 195 -50.83 -84.06 -30.01
C GLN A 195 -51.22 -84.77 -28.70
N PRO A 196 -51.98 -84.08 -27.83
CA PRO A 196 -51.72 -83.89 -26.40
C PRO A 196 -51.63 -85.16 -25.55
#